data_AF-A0A6P8JX44-F1
#
_entry.id   AF-A0A6P8JX44-F1
#
_cell.length_a   1.000
_cell.length_b   1.000
_cell.length_c   1.000
_cell.angle_alpha   90.00
_cell.angle_beta   90.00
_cell.angle_gamma   90.00
#
_symmetry.space_group_name_H-M   'P 1'
#
loop_
_entity.id
_entity.type
_entity.pdbx_description
1 polymer ?
#
loop_
_entity_poly.entity_id
_entity_poly.type
_entity_poly.pdbx_seq_one_letter_code
_entity_poly.pdbx_strand_id
1 'polypeptide(L)'
;MGCWNCLFRSYMIIALTVNVLMVPLLIVGFIFIYSNLSGEIRIVIYATVLFLATWLQMMLTILFAQQYQIVGDVLRIWMNHKSLEFYERRCQCCGVLGPDDYKLSDLNIPKSCYKNGSEMEEDLYRSGCFTHSIKPSSPIIQVISFVIQYVLVICIKVFLIILLRSKTQRTSMWSERRAEMFGSVKN
;
A
#
# COMPACT_ATOMS: atom_id res chain seq x y z
N MET A 1 3.51 16.65 17.25
CA MET A 1 3.64 15.39 16.49
C MET A 1 2.40 15.19 15.63
N GLY A 2 2.48 15.48 14.32
CA GLY A 2 1.42 15.16 13.34
C GLY A 2 1.84 14.09 12.32
N CYS A 3 3.05 13.53 12.47
CA CYS A 3 3.73 12.83 11.37
C CYS A 3 3.06 11.53 10.94
N TRP A 4 2.57 10.71 11.88
CA TRP A 4 2.09 9.35 11.55
C TRP A 4 0.68 9.30 10.99
N ASN A 5 -0.24 10.10 11.54
CA ASN A 5 -1.57 10.24 10.95
C ASN A 5 -1.48 10.95 9.58
N CYS A 6 -0.51 11.85 9.42
CA CYS A 6 -0.14 12.38 8.11
C CYS A 6 0.46 11.28 7.21
N LEU A 7 1.37 10.43 7.68
CA LEU A 7 1.98 9.37 6.87
C LEU A 7 0.94 8.36 6.40
N PHE A 8 0.06 7.89 7.27
CA PHE A 8 -0.99 6.95 6.90
C PHE A 8 -2.01 7.58 5.95
N ARG A 9 -2.43 8.82 6.21
CA ARG A 9 -3.34 9.55 5.32
C ARG A 9 -2.71 9.85 3.97
N SER A 10 -1.46 10.32 3.97
CA SER A 10 -0.67 10.54 2.76
C SER A 10 -0.45 9.23 2.01
N TYR A 11 -0.19 8.13 2.70
CA TYR A 11 -0.04 6.81 2.09
C TYR A 11 -1.33 6.34 1.42
N MET A 12 -2.47 6.43 2.11
CA MET A 12 -3.77 6.07 1.53
C MET A 12 -4.10 6.93 0.30
N ILE A 13 -3.76 8.23 0.35
CA ILE A 13 -3.90 9.13 -0.81
C ILE A 13 -2.95 8.71 -1.94
N ILE A 14 -1.68 8.42 -1.65
CA ILE A 14 -0.68 7.99 -2.64
C ILE A 14 -1.09 6.65 -3.28
N ALA A 15 -1.55 5.69 -2.49
CA ALA A 15 -2.01 4.40 -3.00
C ALA A 15 -3.21 4.58 -3.96
N LEU A 16 -4.17 5.42 -3.57
CA LEU A 16 -5.34 5.72 -4.40
C LEU A 16 -4.96 6.47 -5.68
N THR A 17 -4.07 7.46 -5.61
CA THR A 17 -3.61 8.21 -6.79
C THR A 17 -2.83 7.31 -7.75
N VAL A 18 -1.94 6.44 -7.25
CA VAL A 18 -1.22 5.48 -8.10
C VAL A 18 -2.18 4.48 -8.75
N ASN A 19 -3.18 3.96 -8.02
CA ASN A 19 -4.18 3.08 -8.60
C ASN A 19 -4.96 3.77 -9.73
N VAL A 20 -5.40 5.02 -9.51
CA VAL A 20 -6.10 5.81 -10.54
C VAL A 20 -5.18 6.11 -11.73
N LEU A 21 -3.90 6.38 -11.52
CA LEU A 21 -2.92 6.63 -12.59
C LEU A 21 -2.60 5.37 -13.41
N MET A 22 -2.64 4.19 -12.78
CA MET A 22 -2.38 2.91 -13.46
C MET A 22 -3.47 2.52 -14.47
N VAL A 23 -4.72 2.93 -14.25
CA VAL A 23 -5.84 2.66 -15.16
C VAL A 23 -5.64 3.23 -16.57
N PRO A 24 -5.39 4.55 -16.78
CA PRO A 24 -5.16 5.11 -18.10
C PRO A 24 -3.87 4.57 -18.74
N LEU A 25 -2.83 4.27 -17.94
CA LEU A 25 -1.62 3.62 -18.44
C LEU A 25 -1.94 2.27 -19.09
N LEU A 26 -2.77 1.44 -18.44
CA LEU A 26 -3.22 0.17 -19.03
C LEU A 26 -4.02 0.38 -20.32
N ILE A 27 -4.90 1.38 -20.37
CA ILE A 27 -5.69 1.69 -21.59
C ILE A 27 -4.76 2.07 -22.74
N VAL A 28 -3.78 2.95 -22.49
CA VAL A 28 -2.77 3.34 -23.47
C VAL A 28 -1.96 2.13 -23.94
N GLY A 29 -1.55 1.26 -23.01
CA GLY A 29 -0.88 0.00 -23.34
C GLY A 29 -1.71 -0.91 -24.25
N PHE A 30 -3.03 -0.96 -24.04
CA PHE A 30 -3.96 -1.73 -24.87
C PHE A 30 -4.10 -1.16 -26.28
N ILE A 31 -4.21 0.17 -26.40
CA ILE A 31 -4.26 0.88 -27.69
C ILE A 31 -2.96 0.66 -28.47
N PHE A 32 -1.80 0.72 -27.82
CA PHE A 32 -0.51 0.48 -28.48
C PHE A 32 -0.37 -0.91 -29.08
N ILE A 33 -0.99 -1.94 -28.48
CA ILE A 33 -1.05 -3.28 -29.06
C ILE A 33 -1.92 -3.27 -30.31
N TYR A 34 -3.14 -2.75 -30.22
CA TYR A 34 -4.09 -2.81 -31.33
C TYR A 34 -3.58 -2.04 -32.54
N SER A 35 -2.95 -0.90 -32.30
CA SER A 35 -2.38 -0.08 -33.36
C SER A 35 -1.07 -0.65 -33.92
N ASN A 36 -0.48 -1.71 -33.34
CA ASN A 36 0.80 -2.33 -33.76
C ASN A 36 1.94 -1.30 -33.96
N LEU A 37 1.81 -0.11 -33.37
CA LEU A 37 2.59 1.07 -33.71
C LEU A 37 3.93 1.13 -32.96
N SER A 38 4.11 0.25 -31.96
CA SER A 38 5.28 0.21 -31.11
C SER A 38 6.08 -1.07 -31.29
N GLY A 39 7.42 -0.97 -31.28
CA GLY A 39 8.29 -2.14 -31.32
C GLY A 39 8.06 -3.07 -30.14
N GLU A 40 8.01 -4.38 -30.39
CA GLU A 40 7.68 -5.42 -29.41
C GLU A 40 8.51 -5.33 -28.11
N ILE A 41 9.78 -4.93 -28.22
CA ILE A 41 10.67 -4.76 -27.07
C ILE A 41 10.16 -3.64 -26.13
N ARG A 42 9.66 -2.54 -26.68
CA ARG A 42 9.13 -1.41 -25.88
C ARG A 42 7.88 -1.81 -25.11
N ILE A 43 7.02 -2.61 -25.73
CA ILE A 43 5.78 -3.11 -25.12
C ILE A 43 6.10 -4.10 -23.98
N VAL A 44 7.07 -4.99 -24.17
CA VAL A 44 7.49 -5.96 -23.13
C VAL A 44 8.11 -5.25 -21.92
N ILE A 45 8.98 -4.26 -22.14
CA ILE A 45 9.56 -3.46 -21.05
C ILE A 45 8.44 -2.74 -20.29
N TYR A 46 7.52 -2.09 -21.01
CA TYR A 46 6.38 -1.40 -20.43
C TYR A 46 5.51 -2.32 -19.56
N ALA A 47 5.16 -3.50 -20.08
CA ALA A 47 4.40 -4.53 -19.36
C ALA A 47 5.08 -4.95 -18.05
N THR A 48 6.41 -5.14 -18.12
CA THR A 48 7.22 -5.60 -16.98
C THR A 48 7.31 -4.53 -15.91
N VAL A 49 7.50 -3.26 -16.29
CA VAL A 49 7.54 -2.13 -15.36
C VAL A 49 6.20 -1.97 -14.64
N LEU A 50 5.08 -2.06 -15.37
CA LEU A 50 3.74 -2.02 -14.76
C LEU A 50 3.52 -3.18 -13.78
N PHE A 51 3.99 -4.38 -14.12
CA PHE A 51 3.91 -5.54 -13.24
C PHE A 51 4.72 -5.33 -11.95
N LEU A 52 5.96 -4.83 -12.05
CA LEU A 52 6.79 -4.54 -10.87
C LEU A 52 6.19 -3.44 -10.00
N ALA A 53 5.67 -2.37 -10.60
CA ALA A 53 5.04 -1.27 -9.88
C ALA A 53 3.78 -1.73 -9.11
N THR A 54 2.91 -2.51 -9.75
CA THR A 54 1.72 -3.08 -9.10
C THR A 54 2.08 -4.06 -7.99
N TRP A 55 3.15 -4.84 -8.16
CA TRP A 55 3.66 -5.76 -7.14
C TRP A 55 4.22 -5.01 -5.91
N LEU A 56 5.04 -3.97 -6.13
CA LEU A 56 5.57 -3.13 -5.06
C LEU A 56 4.42 -2.48 -4.27
N GLN A 57 3.42 -1.96 -4.99
CA GLN A 57 2.22 -1.38 -4.37
C GLN A 57 1.45 -2.43 -3.55
N MET A 58 1.37 -3.69 -3.99
CA MET A 58 0.68 -4.76 -3.25
C MET A 58 1.39 -5.07 -1.94
N MET A 59 2.72 -5.23 -1.97
CA MET A 59 3.52 -5.48 -0.77
C MET A 59 3.36 -4.36 0.26
N LEU A 60 3.34 -3.12 -0.21
CA LEU A 60 3.14 -1.96 0.64
C LEU A 60 1.72 -1.95 1.25
N THR A 61 0.70 -2.27 0.45
CA THR A 61 -0.70 -2.30 0.91
C THR A 61 -0.91 -3.39 1.96
N ILE A 62 -0.28 -4.55 1.80
CA ILE A 62 -0.30 -5.65 2.78
C ILE A 62 0.38 -5.22 4.09
N LEU A 63 1.56 -4.58 4.00
CA LEU A 63 2.27 -4.07 5.17
C LEU A 63 1.42 -3.09 5.99
N PHE A 64 0.66 -2.21 5.31
CA PHE A 64 -0.24 -1.26 5.95
C PHE A 64 -1.62 -1.84 6.34
N ALA A 65 -2.00 -3.00 5.79
CA ALA A 65 -3.24 -3.72 6.11
C ALA A 65 -3.13 -4.61 7.33
N GLN A 66 -1.94 -5.12 7.62
CA GLN A 66 -1.67 -5.73 8.90
C GLN A 66 -1.99 -4.70 9.99
N GLN A 67 -2.73 -5.09 11.04
CA GLN A 67 -2.98 -4.23 12.20
C GLN A 67 -1.63 -3.82 12.77
N TYR A 68 -1.15 -2.63 12.38
CA TYR A 68 0.13 -2.15 12.86
C TYR A 68 -0.07 -1.78 14.33
N GLN A 69 0.50 -2.62 15.19
CA GLN A 69 0.40 -2.47 16.63
C GLN A 69 1.08 -1.15 17.01
N ILE A 70 0.25 -0.16 17.35
CA ILE A 70 0.64 1.17 17.89
C ILE A 70 1.64 1.07 19.05
N VAL A 71 1.68 -0.11 19.67
CA VAL A 71 2.68 -0.62 20.59
C VAL A 71 4.08 -0.09 20.32
N GLY A 72 4.61 -0.22 19.09
CA GLY A 72 5.99 0.16 18.79
C GLY A 72 6.23 1.68 18.86
N ASP A 73 5.28 2.48 18.40
CA ASP A 73 5.41 3.94 18.36
C ASP A 73 5.08 4.60 19.70
N VAL A 74 4.06 4.11 20.42
CA VAL A 74 3.73 4.60 21.78
C VAL A 74 4.89 4.33 22.73
N LEU A 75 5.48 3.13 22.70
CA LEU A 75 6.65 2.80 23.52
C LEU A 75 7.86 3.67 23.15
N ARG A 76 8.12 3.88 21.85
CA ARG A 76 9.24 4.72 21.40
C ARG A 76 9.06 6.20 21.75
N ILE A 77 7.84 6.73 21.68
CA ILE A 77 7.54 8.13 22.05
C ILE A 77 7.66 8.32 23.57
N TRP A 78 7.16 7.35 24.34
CA TRP A 78 7.29 7.32 25.78
C TRP A 78 8.76 7.28 26.24
N MET A 79 9.56 6.39 25.65
CA MET A 79 11.00 6.30 25.95
C MET A 79 11.77 7.57 25.58
N ASN A 80 11.27 8.36 24.62
CA ASN A 80 11.86 9.66 24.26
C ASN A 80 11.30 10.84 25.07
N HIS A 81 10.56 10.57 26.15
CA HIS A 81 9.94 11.57 27.04
C HIS A 81 9.09 12.60 26.30
N LYS A 82 8.44 12.16 25.21
CA LYS A 82 7.58 13.00 24.39
C LYS A 82 6.13 12.75 24.74
N SER A 83 5.30 13.79 24.62
CA SER A 83 3.88 13.76 24.97
C SER A 83 3.10 12.73 24.14
N LEU A 84 2.31 11.88 24.82
CA LEU A 84 1.38 10.93 24.21
C LEU A 84 0.00 11.55 23.87
N GLU A 85 -0.17 12.86 24.09
CA GLU A 85 -1.44 13.61 23.98
C GLU A 85 -2.28 13.27 22.74
N PHE A 86 -1.62 13.07 21.59
CA PHE A 86 -2.27 12.71 20.34
C PHE A 86 -2.97 11.34 20.41
N TYR A 87 -2.31 10.33 20.98
CA TYR A 87 -2.87 8.98 21.10
C TYR A 87 -3.95 8.93 22.18
N GLU A 88 -3.72 9.61 23.30
CA GLU A 88 -4.66 9.69 24.42
C GLU A 88 -5.99 10.32 24.00
N ARG A 89 -5.94 11.46 23.31
CA ARG A 89 -7.15 12.13 22.80
C ARG A 89 -7.83 11.31 21.71
N ARG A 90 -7.07 10.62 20.84
CA ARG A 90 -7.64 9.90 19.69
C ARG A 90 -8.23 8.54 20.06
N CYS A 91 -7.61 7.83 21.00
CA CYS A 91 -7.98 6.48 21.40
C CYS A 91 -8.68 6.43 22.76
N GLN A 92 -8.89 7.58 23.41
CA GLN A 92 -9.54 7.68 24.71
C GLN A 92 -8.87 6.76 25.74
N CYS A 93 -7.54 6.88 25.80
CA CYS A 93 -6.64 6.06 26.62
C CYS A 93 -5.69 6.97 27.40
N CYS A 94 -4.98 6.42 28.38
CA CYS A 94 -3.98 7.15 29.14
C CYS A 94 -2.72 6.30 29.35
N GLY A 95 -1.55 6.87 29.10
CA GLY A 95 -0.27 6.20 29.29
C GLY A 95 -0.06 5.02 28.32
N VAL A 96 1.03 4.28 28.55
CA VAL A 96 1.38 3.11 27.73
C VAL A 96 0.48 1.94 28.14
N LEU A 97 0.60 1.50 29.39
CA LEU A 97 -0.19 0.43 30.01
C LEU A 97 -1.35 1.00 30.83
N GLY A 98 -1.24 2.23 31.32
CA GLY A 98 -2.30 2.94 32.04
C GLY A 98 -1.85 4.29 32.60
N PRO A 99 -2.74 5.01 33.31
CA PRO A 99 -2.42 6.33 33.88
C PRO A 99 -1.32 6.29 34.95
N ASP A 100 -1.06 5.12 35.54
CA ASP A 100 -0.02 4.94 36.56
C ASP A 100 1.40 5.09 35.99
N ASP A 101 1.59 4.95 34.67
CA ASP A 101 2.88 5.17 34.02
C ASP A 101 3.40 6.61 34.25
N TYR A 102 2.49 7.58 34.31
CA TYR A 102 2.82 8.98 34.63
C TYR A 102 3.26 9.14 36.09
N LYS A 103 2.55 8.50 37.01
CA LYS A 103 2.88 8.53 38.46
C LYS A 103 4.23 7.88 38.73
N LEU A 104 4.53 6.76 38.07
CA LEU A 104 5.80 6.04 38.16
C LEU A 104 6.98 6.83 37.62
N SER A 105 6.74 7.79 36.72
CA SER A 105 7.77 8.62 36.09
C SER A 105 7.89 10.01 36.74
N ASP A 106 7.24 10.25 37.89
CA ASP A 106 7.11 11.56 38.54
C ASP A 106 6.55 12.65 37.59
N LEU A 107 5.70 12.26 36.64
CA LEU A 107 5.04 13.14 35.68
C LEU A 107 3.58 13.34 36.06
N ASN A 108 3.08 14.55 35.87
CA ASN A 108 1.65 14.83 36.03
C ASN A 108 0.85 14.23 34.87
N ILE A 109 -0.32 13.66 35.18
CA ILE A 109 -1.24 13.12 34.18
C ILE A 109 -1.76 14.29 33.31
N PRO A 110 -1.60 14.23 31.98
CA PRO A 110 -2.01 15.31 31.10
C PRO A 110 -3.53 15.39 30.95
N LYS A 111 -4.06 16.59 30.63
CA LYS A 111 -5.51 16.82 30.41
C LYS A 111 -6.10 15.94 29.30
N SER A 112 -5.27 15.45 28.38
CA SER A 112 -5.64 14.50 27.31
C SER A 112 -6.13 13.15 27.82
N CYS A 113 -5.75 12.76 29.04
CA CYS A 113 -6.22 11.54 29.68
C CYS A 113 -7.61 11.65 30.30
N TYR A 114 -8.22 12.84 30.33
CA TYR A 114 -9.53 13.08 30.94
C TYR A 114 -10.58 13.34 29.87
N LYS A 115 -11.79 12.81 30.07
CA LYS A 115 -12.95 13.17 29.23
C LYS A 115 -13.16 14.68 29.28
N ASN A 116 -13.18 15.31 28.11
CA ASN A 116 -13.34 16.77 27.94
C ASN A 116 -12.37 17.65 28.75
N GLY A 117 -11.26 17.09 29.24
CA GLY A 117 -10.28 17.82 30.06
C GLY A 117 -10.81 18.26 31.43
N SER A 118 -11.80 17.55 32.00
CA SER A 118 -12.40 17.89 33.29
C SER A 118 -11.46 17.75 34.50
N GLU A 119 -10.32 17.07 34.34
CA GLU A 119 -9.33 16.78 35.39
C GLU A 119 -9.91 16.01 36.61
N MET A 120 -11.13 15.47 36.48
CA MET A 120 -11.77 14.66 37.51
C MET A 120 -11.32 13.19 37.41
N GLU A 121 -11.04 12.54 38.54
CA GLU A 121 -10.66 11.11 38.55
C GLU A 121 -11.72 10.20 37.91
N GLU A 122 -13.00 10.59 37.98
CA GLU A 122 -14.13 9.87 37.38
C GLU A 122 -14.08 9.85 35.84
N ASP A 123 -13.45 10.88 35.26
CA ASP A 123 -13.32 11.09 33.83
C ASP A 123 -11.97 10.61 33.27
N LEU A 124 -11.11 10.04 34.12
CA LEU A 124 -9.81 9.53 33.74
C LEU A 124 -9.93 8.23 32.93
N TYR A 125 -9.31 8.21 31.74
CA TYR A 125 -9.18 6.99 30.96
C TYR A 125 -8.24 6.00 31.66
N ARG A 126 -8.77 4.85 32.06
CA ARG A 126 -8.01 3.78 32.73
C ARG A 126 -7.36 2.79 31.77
N SER A 127 -7.76 2.79 30.50
CA SER A 127 -7.17 1.92 29.49
C SER A 127 -5.83 2.46 29.00
N GLY A 128 -4.81 1.60 28.96
CA GLY A 128 -3.52 1.93 28.35
C GLY A 128 -3.61 2.03 26.83
N CYS A 129 -2.92 3.01 26.25
CA CYS A 129 -2.88 3.21 24.80
C CYS A 129 -2.22 2.04 24.04
N PHE A 130 -1.46 1.19 24.72
CA PHE A 130 -0.90 -0.06 24.19
C PHE A 130 -1.98 -1.08 23.78
N THR A 131 -3.09 -1.12 24.51
CA THR A 131 -4.17 -2.10 24.28
C THR A 131 -5.11 -1.69 23.15
N HIS A 132 -5.10 -0.41 22.78
CA HIS A 132 -5.97 0.14 21.76
C HIS A 132 -5.30 0.07 20.38
N SER A 133 -5.93 -0.68 19.47
CA SER A 133 -5.59 -0.66 18.05
C SER A 133 -6.39 0.43 17.35
N ILE A 134 -5.71 1.41 16.73
CA ILE A 134 -6.34 2.36 15.81
C ILE A 134 -6.71 1.57 14.58
N LYS A 135 -7.98 1.19 14.51
CA LYS A 135 -8.57 0.71 13.28
C LYS A 135 -8.53 1.88 12.28
N PRO A 136 -7.96 1.71 11.08
CA PRO A 136 -7.96 2.78 10.09
C PRO A 136 -9.41 3.23 9.84
N SER A 137 -9.62 4.55 9.76
CA SER A 137 -10.94 5.20 9.74
C SER A 137 -11.87 4.73 8.62
N SER A 138 -11.36 3.99 7.63
CA SER A 138 -12.09 3.61 6.43
C SER A 138 -11.69 2.21 5.94
N PRO A 139 -12.09 1.13 6.64
CA PRO A 139 -11.81 -0.24 6.20
C PRO A 139 -12.36 -0.51 4.78
N ILE A 140 -13.43 0.18 4.40
CA ILE A 140 -14.07 0.09 3.07
C ILE A 140 -13.10 0.51 1.96
N ILE A 141 -12.36 1.61 2.13
CA ILE A 141 -11.42 2.11 1.09
C ILE A 141 -10.28 1.13 0.88
N GLN A 142 -9.80 0.52 1.97
CA GLN A 142 -8.74 -0.48 1.91
C GLN A 142 -9.20 -1.72 1.13
N VAL A 143 -10.39 -2.23 1.43
CA VAL A 143 -10.99 -3.37 0.71
C VAL A 143 -11.19 -3.05 -0.77
N ILE A 144 -11.74 -1.88 -1.10
CA ILE A 144 -11.91 -1.45 -2.50
C ILE A 144 -10.56 -1.38 -3.22
N SER A 145 -9.53 -0.82 -2.58
CA SER A 145 -8.18 -0.75 -3.14
C SER A 145 -7.62 -2.15 -3.41
N PHE A 146 -7.78 -3.10 -2.48
CA PHE A 146 -7.37 -4.48 -2.69
C PHE A 146 -8.07 -5.14 -3.88
N VAL A 147 -9.39 -4.97 -3.99
CA VAL A 147 -10.18 -5.55 -5.10
C VAL A 147 -9.73 -4.99 -6.44
N ILE A 148 -9.61 -3.65 -6.55
CA ILE A 148 -9.15 -2.99 -7.77
C ILE A 148 -7.75 -3.48 -8.15
N GLN A 149 -6.84 -3.56 -7.18
CA GLN A 149 -5.46 -3.95 -7.42
C GLN A 149 -5.34 -5.42 -7.83
N TYR A 150 -6.17 -6.31 -7.27
CA TYR A 150 -6.24 -7.70 -7.70
C TYR A 150 -6.71 -7.82 -9.16
N VAL A 151 -7.75 -7.05 -9.55
CA VAL A 151 -8.22 -6.99 -10.94
C VAL A 151 -7.12 -6.47 -11.87
N LEU A 152 -6.39 -5.42 -11.48
CA LEU A 152 -5.27 -4.88 -12.27
C LEU A 152 -4.18 -5.93 -12.51
N VAL A 153 -3.82 -6.72 -11.49
CA VAL A 153 -2.81 -7.80 -11.63
C VAL A 153 -3.29 -8.88 -12.60
N ILE A 154 -4.55 -9.29 -12.52
CA ILE A 154 -5.13 -10.26 -13.46
C ILE A 154 -5.05 -9.72 -14.90
N CYS A 155 -5.46 -8.47 -15.12
CA CYS A 155 -5.40 -7.84 -16.44
C CYS A 155 -3.96 -7.80 -16.98
N ILE A 156 -2.97 -7.43 -16.15
CA ILE A 156 -1.55 -7.41 -16.56
C ILE A 156 -1.03 -8.81 -16.86
N LYS A 157 -1.42 -9.84 -16.10
CA LYS A 157 -1.01 -11.23 -16.36
C LYS A 157 -1.58 -11.74 -17.69
N VAL A 158 -2.87 -11.50 -17.93
CA VAL A 158 -3.51 -11.84 -19.22
C VAL A 158 -2.82 -11.10 -20.36
N PHE A 159 -2.52 -9.82 -20.18
CA PHE A 159 -1.78 -9.00 -21.14
C PHE A 159 -0.39 -9.57 -21.47
N LEU A 160 0.38 -9.98 -20.45
CA LEU A 160 1.69 -10.62 -20.64
C LEU A 160 1.59 -11.96 -21.37
N ILE A 161 0.58 -12.78 -21.07
CA ILE A 161 0.37 -14.08 -21.73
C ILE A 161 0.07 -13.88 -23.22
N ILE A 162 -0.80 -12.93 -23.56
CA ILE A 162 -1.14 -12.61 -24.96
C ILE A 162 0.12 -12.18 -25.72
N LEU A 163 0.95 -11.32 -25.13
CA LEU A 163 2.20 -10.86 -25.72
C LEU A 163 3.25 -11.98 -25.88
N LEU A 164 3.37 -12.85 -24.89
CA LEU A 164 4.27 -14.01 -24.98
C LEU A 164 3.80 -14.97 -26.08
N ARG A 165 2.50 -15.22 -26.18
CA ARG A 165 1.92 -16.10 -27.19
C ARG A 165 2.10 -15.53 -28.60
N SER A 166 1.88 -14.24 -28.80
CA SER A 166 2.09 -13.59 -30.11
C SER A 166 3.56 -13.62 -30.54
N LYS A 167 4.50 -13.39 -29.61
CA LYS A 167 5.93 -13.50 -29.87
C LYS A 167 6.33 -14.94 -30.26
N THR A 168 5.84 -15.94 -29.54
CA THR A 168 6.13 -17.35 -29.84
C THR A 168 5.61 -17.73 -31.23
N GLN A 169 4.38 -17.36 -31.59
CA GLN A 169 3.83 -17.61 -32.93
C GLN A 169 4.63 -16.90 -34.03
N ARG A 170 5.10 -15.68 -33.79
CA ARG A 170 5.89 -14.94 -34.78
C ARG A 170 7.30 -15.53 -34.96
N THR A 171 7.89 -16.00 -33.87
CA THR A 171 9.22 -16.61 -33.87
C THR A 171 9.19 -17.97 -34.58
N SER A 172 8.16 -18.79 -34.35
CA SER A 172 7.97 -20.06 -35.06
C SER A 172 7.80 -19.85 -36.56
N MET A 173 6.97 -18.88 -36.98
CA MET A 173 6.83 -18.54 -38.41
C MET A 173 8.12 -18.03 -39.05
N TRP A 174 8.97 -17.30 -38.31
CA TRP A 174 10.26 -16.83 -38.81
C TRP A 174 11.28 -17.97 -38.96
N SER A 175 11.29 -18.93 -38.04
CA SER A 175 12.14 -20.12 -38.17
C SER A 175 11.72 -21.00 -39.36
N GLU A 176 10.42 -21.13 -39.61
CA GLU A 176 9.88 -21.91 -40.72
C GLU A 176 10.25 -21.27 -42.07
N ARG A 177 10.00 -19.98 -42.25
CA ARG A 177 10.41 -19.24 -43.47
C ARG A 177 11.92 -19.26 -43.71
N ARG A 178 12.73 -19.23 -42.64
CA ARG A 178 14.19 -19.32 -42.78
C ARG A 178 14.60 -20.73 -43.23
N ALA A 179 13.96 -21.78 -42.72
CA ALA A 179 14.22 -23.15 -43.16
C ALA A 179 13.86 -23.36 -44.65
N GLU A 180 12.73 -22.81 -45.11
CA GLU A 180 12.35 -22.82 -46.53
C GLU A 180 13.37 -22.09 -47.42
N MET A 181 13.84 -20.92 -46.98
CA MET A 181 14.82 -20.13 -47.75
C MET A 181 16.17 -20.84 -47.89
N PHE A 182 16.64 -21.52 -46.85
CA PHE A 182 17.88 -22.31 -46.93
C PHE A 182 17.72 -23.66 -47.64
N GLY A 183 16.51 -24.25 -47.62
CA GLY A 183 16.20 -25.45 -48.40
C GLY A 183 16.18 -25.20 -49.91
N SER A 184 15.69 -24.05 -50.35
CA SER A 184 15.63 -23.68 -51.77
C SER A 184 16.98 -23.33 -52.41
N VAL A 185 18.02 -23.02 -51.62
CA VAL A 185 19.37 -22.69 -52.12
C VAL A 185 20.21 -23.94 -52.39
N LYS A 186 19.74 -25.12 -51.96
CA LYS A 186 20.50 -26.38 -52.01
C LYS A 186 20.09 -27.32 -53.15
N ASN A 187 19.10 -26.94 -53.95
CA ASN A 187 18.71 -27.58 -55.22
C ASN A 187 19.12 -26.70 -56.39
#